data_AF-A0A024U071-F1
#
_entry.id   AF-A0A024U071-F1
#
_cell.length_a   1.000
_cell.length_b   1.000
_cell.length_c   1.000
_cell.angle_alpha   90.00
_cell.angle_beta   90.00
_cell.angle_gamma   90.00
#
_symmetry.space_group_name_H-M   'P 1'
#
loop_
_entity.id
_entity.type
_entity.pdbx_description
1 polymer ?
#
loop_
_entity_poly.entity_id
_entity_poly.type
_entity_poly.pdbx_seq_one_letter_code
_entity_poly.pdbx_strand_id
1 'polypeptide(L)'
;MDLAYICSSDQHAAALAAATAVSLHHSSAAEPHHRFPPSRTCFFNDCHKEVQPGSWKCVFHRNRARCLIADCQNQVYARNLCVRHGGKKQCKQEGCSGNARLGNFCSKHGTGSIKKKCTEEGCTKMAHARHKCVRHGGGRKCKMDGCQTHARNGGYCCRHNRQLANDKEAQSHMLHPADHGVFHHPHIQPSPHSMLIKDDAAAAQDSAAANGLEILNLTIERYNVGQVNTSETAKRDAVYSSIA
;
A
#
# COMPACT_ATOMS: atom_id res chain seq x y z
N MET A 1 24.74 -65.03 26.46
CA MET A 1 23.72 -64.27 25.72
C MET A 1 23.54 -64.94 24.38
N ASP A 2 22.32 -65.39 24.18
CA ASP A 2 21.87 -66.56 23.44
C ASP A 2 22.14 -66.55 21.92
N LEU A 3 22.61 -67.69 21.42
CA LEU A 3 22.50 -68.07 20.01
C LEU A 3 21.19 -68.84 19.84
N ALA A 4 20.18 -68.19 19.26
CA ALA A 4 18.90 -68.79 18.94
C ALA A 4 18.90 -69.34 17.49
N TYR A 5 18.74 -70.66 17.42
CA TYR A 5 17.68 -71.39 16.70
C TYR A 5 17.52 -71.27 15.17
N ILE A 6 17.52 -72.46 14.56
CA ILE A 6 17.34 -72.85 13.16
C ILE A 6 15.84 -72.95 12.80
N CYS A 7 15.43 -72.60 11.57
CA CYS A 7 14.45 -73.36 10.73
C CYS A 7 14.36 -72.70 9.32
N SER A 8 14.98 -73.29 8.29
CA SER A 8 14.36 -74.05 7.17
C SER A 8 13.41 -73.22 6.30
N SER A 9 13.82 -72.79 5.10
CA SER A 9 13.85 -73.53 3.83
C SER A 9 12.49 -73.63 3.12
N ASP A 10 12.54 -73.37 1.81
CA ASP A 10 11.66 -73.89 0.76
C ASP A 10 10.28 -73.24 0.55
N GLN A 11 10.20 -72.30 -0.40
CA GLN A 11 9.85 -72.65 -1.79
C GLN A 11 9.76 -71.42 -2.72
N HIS A 12 10.54 -71.50 -3.79
CA HIS A 12 10.47 -70.63 -4.97
C HIS A 12 9.38 -71.12 -5.96
N ALA A 13 8.76 -70.15 -6.62
CA ALA A 13 8.39 -70.11 -8.05
C ALA A 13 6.95 -70.42 -8.52
N ALA A 14 6.46 -69.41 -9.26
CA ALA A 14 5.52 -69.42 -10.41
C ALA A 14 4.02 -69.65 -10.09
N ALA A 15 3.04 -69.01 -10.75
CA ALA A 15 3.01 -68.36 -12.05
C ALA A 15 1.77 -67.43 -12.18
N LEU A 16 1.86 -66.51 -13.15
CA LEU A 16 0.80 -65.97 -14.03
C LEU A 16 -0.17 -64.87 -13.53
N ALA A 17 0.15 -63.66 -13.98
CA ALA A 17 -0.65 -62.78 -14.83
C ALA A 17 -2.12 -62.48 -14.48
N ALA A 18 -2.35 -61.24 -14.02
CA ALA A 18 -3.50 -60.45 -14.44
C ALA A 18 -3.09 -58.97 -14.58
N ALA A 19 -3.03 -58.49 -15.81
CA ALA A 19 -2.80 -57.11 -16.17
C ALA A 19 -4.14 -56.36 -16.19
N THR A 20 -4.37 -55.47 -15.22
CA THR A 20 -5.30 -54.33 -15.20
C THR A 20 -5.10 -53.65 -13.84
N ALA A 21 -4.85 -52.35 -13.64
CA ALA A 21 -4.84 -51.18 -14.48
C ALA A 21 -3.77 -50.23 -13.91
N VAL A 22 -2.87 -49.73 -14.75
CA VAL A 22 -2.03 -48.58 -14.41
C VAL A 22 -2.92 -47.35 -14.46
N SER A 23 -3.41 -46.91 -13.31
CA SER A 23 -4.01 -45.59 -13.19
C SER A 23 -2.90 -44.54 -13.32
N LEU A 24 -2.74 -44.01 -14.53
CA LEU A 24 -1.95 -42.82 -14.80
C LEU A 24 -2.66 -41.60 -14.20
N HIS A 25 -2.32 -41.27 -12.95
CA HIS A 25 -2.68 -39.99 -12.35
C HIS A 25 -1.73 -38.92 -12.90
N HIS A 26 -2.09 -38.33 -14.04
CA HIS A 26 -1.46 -37.10 -14.53
C HIS A 26 -1.86 -35.90 -13.67
N SER A 27 -0.84 -35.14 -13.27
CA SER A 27 -0.81 -33.67 -13.14
C SER A 27 -1.73 -32.99 -12.12
N SER A 28 -1.15 -32.59 -10.99
CA SER A 28 -0.94 -31.17 -10.67
C SER A 28 -0.33 -31.06 -9.28
N ALA A 29 0.98 -30.80 -9.21
CA ALA A 29 1.55 -30.18 -8.02
C ALA A 29 0.89 -28.80 -7.85
N ALA A 30 -0.21 -28.76 -7.09
CA ALA A 30 -0.77 -27.52 -6.62
C ALA A 30 0.18 -26.98 -5.55
N GLU A 31 1.00 -26.02 -5.96
CA GLU A 31 1.74 -25.09 -5.11
C GLU A 31 0.97 -24.74 -3.82
N PRO A 32 1.63 -24.57 -2.67
CA PRO A 32 0.98 -24.21 -1.42
C PRO A 32 0.57 -22.73 -1.45
N HIS A 33 -0.41 -22.40 -2.27
CA HIS A 33 -1.13 -21.14 -2.18
C HIS A 33 -2.02 -21.24 -0.93
N HIS A 34 -1.53 -20.67 0.18
CA HIS A 34 -2.30 -20.42 1.40
C HIS A 34 -3.65 -19.76 1.05
N ARG A 35 -4.68 -20.59 0.87
CA ARG A 35 -6.05 -20.18 0.57
C ARG A 35 -6.67 -19.77 1.89
N PHE A 36 -6.73 -18.47 2.14
CA PHE A 36 -7.38 -17.92 3.33
C PHE A 36 -8.90 -18.13 3.24
N PRO A 37 -9.57 -18.35 4.38
CA PRO A 37 -11.02 -18.37 4.41
C PRO A 37 -11.56 -16.99 3.95
N PRO A 38 -12.66 -16.95 3.18
CA PRO A 38 -13.22 -15.70 2.69
C PRO A 38 -13.74 -14.87 3.86
N SER A 39 -12.99 -13.83 4.27
CA SER A 39 -13.48 -12.81 5.19
C SER A 39 -14.17 -11.69 4.40
N ARG A 40 -15.29 -11.17 4.90
CA ARG A 40 -15.94 -9.99 4.30
C ARG A 40 -15.15 -8.70 4.54
N THR A 41 -14.29 -8.70 5.56
CA THR A 41 -13.46 -7.56 5.97
C THR A 41 -12.01 -7.72 5.56
N CYS A 42 -11.37 -6.58 5.26
CA CYS A 42 -9.97 -6.51 4.88
C CYS A 42 -9.07 -7.23 5.90
N PHE A 43 -8.11 -8.01 5.40
CA PHE A 43 -7.20 -8.79 6.24
C PHE A 43 -6.29 -7.95 7.17
N PHE A 44 -6.01 -6.69 6.84
CA PHE A 44 -5.11 -5.85 7.63
C PHE A 44 -5.73 -5.47 8.97
N ASN A 45 -4.90 -5.47 10.02
CA ASN A 45 -5.30 -5.07 11.38
C ASN A 45 -6.05 -3.73 11.37
N ASP A 46 -7.12 -3.68 12.15
CA ASP A 46 -7.98 -2.51 12.36
C ASP A 46 -8.60 -1.93 11.07
N CYS A 47 -8.69 -2.73 10.00
CA CYS A 47 -9.35 -2.34 8.76
C CYS A 47 -10.71 -3.02 8.58
N HIS A 48 -11.78 -2.26 8.78
CA HIS A 48 -13.15 -2.74 8.63
C HIS A 48 -13.73 -2.60 7.21
N LYS A 49 -12.92 -2.16 6.24
CA LYS A 49 -13.39 -1.99 4.86
C LYS A 49 -13.63 -3.34 4.19
N GLU A 50 -14.61 -3.38 3.30
CA GLU A 50 -14.95 -4.58 2.54
C GLU A 50 -13.82 -5.03 1.61
N VAL A 51 -13.70 -6.34 1.47
CA VAL A 51 -12.72 -6.98 0.59
C VAL A 51 -13.13 -6.83 -0.87
N GLN A 52 -12.15 -6.68 -1.76
CA GLN A 52 -12.39 -6.68 -3.20
C GLN A 52 -12.73 -8.09 -3.72
N PRO A 53 -13.59 -8.22 -4.74
CA PRO A 53 -13.89 -9.51 -5.36
C PRO A 53 -12.61 -10.26 -5.75
N GLY A 54 -12.49 -11.53 -5.32
CA GLY A 54 -11.30 -12.35 -5.59
C GLY A 54 -10.03 -11.92 -4.85
N SER A 55 -10.12 -10.95 -3.94
CA SER A 55 -9.01 -10.48 -3.12
C SER A 55 -9.20 -10.84 -1.66
N TRP A 56 -8.23 -10.47 -0.83
CA TRP A 56 -8.25 -10.57 0.64
C TRP A 56 -8.11 -9.20 1.31
N LYS A 57 -8.14 -8.12 0.52
CA LYS A 57 -7.94 -6.74 0.96
C LYS A 57 -8.90 -5.77 0.26
N CYS A 58 -9.11 -4.61 0.87
CA CYS A 58 -9.96 -3.55 0.34
C CYS A 58 -9.24 -2.69 -0.73
N VAL A 59 -10.00 -1.83 -1.43
CA VAL A 59 -9.45 -0.91 -2.45
C VAL A 59 -8.30 -0.05 -1.91
N PHE A 60 -8.43 0.45 -0.68
CA PHE A 60 -7.42 1.31 -0.05
C PHE A 60 -6.10 0.58 0.19
N HIS A 61 -6.16 -0.73 0.42
CA HIS A 61 -4.99 -1.57 0.67
C HIS A 61 -4.56 -2.38 -0.55
N ARG A 62 -5.08 -2.11 -1.76
CA ARG A 62 -4.79 -2.89 -2.97
C ARG A 62 -3.29 -3.01 -3.30
N ASN A 63 -2.50 -1.99 -2.97
CA ASN A 63 -1.05 -1.96 -3.19
C ASN A 63 -0.22 -2.29 -1.94
N ARG A 64 -0.87 -2.73 -0.85
CA ARG A 64 -0.18 -3.10 0.38
C ARG A 64 0.05 -4.60 0.41
N ALA A 65 1.27 -4.99 0.78
CA ALA A 65 1.67 -6.37 0.98
C ALA A 65 1.52 -6.77 2.46
N ARG A 66 1.32 -8.07 2.69
CA ARG A 66 1.27 -8.66 4.02
C ARG A 66 2.66 -9.07 4.48
N CYS A 67 2.90 -8.97 5.77
CA CYS A 67 4.07 -9.55 6.42
C CYS A 67 4.25 -11.06 6.09
N LEU A 68 5.50 -11.50 5.94
CA LEU A 68 5.86 -12.87 5.58
C LEU A 68 5.55 -13.88 6.69
N ILE A 69 5.57 -13.44 7.96
CA ILE A 69 5.16 -14.27 9.10
C ILE A 69 3.69 -14.68 8.95
N ALA A 70 3.44 -15.99 9.06
CA ALA A 70 2.11 -16.60 8.96
C ALA A 70 1.10 -15.88 9.86
N ASP A 71 -0.11 -15.69 9.33
CA ASP A 71 -1.25 -15.05 10.00
C ASP A 71 -1.02 -13.62 10.52
N CYS A 72 0.11 -13.00 10.18
CA CYS A 72 0.36 -11.62 10.56
C CYS A 72 -0.47 -10.66 9.71
N GLN A 73 -1.44 -10.02 10.36
CA GLN A 73 -2.32 -9.00 9.79
C GLN A 73 -1.68 -7.62 9.61
N ASN A 74 -0.36 -7.48 9.81
CA ASN A 74 0.33 -6.21 9.61
C ASN A 74 0.84 -6.04 8.18
N GLN A 75 0.87 -4.79 7.74
CA GLN A 75 1.46 -4.36 6.47
C GLN A 75 2.98 -4.52 6.49
N VAL A 76 3.56 -4.86 5.34
CA VAL A 76 5.02 -4.86 5.15
C VAL A 76 5.54 -3.44 5.35
N TYR A 77 6.62 -3.33 6.11
CA TYR A 77 7.43 -2.12 6.19
C TYR A 77 8.63 -2.23 5.25
N ALA A 78 9.42 -3.30 5.38
CA ALA A 78 10.56 -3.60 4.52
C ALA A 78 10.89 -5.10 4.57
N ARG A 79 11.58 -5.63 3.55
CA ARG A 79 12.03 -7.03 3.47
C ARG A 79 10.89 -8.03 3.69
N ASN A 80 9.71 -7.73 3.16
CA ASN A 80 8.47 -8.51 3.35
C ASN A 80 8.04 -8.68 4.82
N LEU A 81 8.57 -7.89 5.76
CA LEU A 81 8.26 -7.99 7.18
C LEU A 81 7.64 -6.69 7.71
N CYS A 82 6.69 -6.81 8.64
CA CYS A 82 6.16 -5.66 9.37
C CYS A 82 7.14 -5.18 10.45
N VAL A 83 6.89 -4.02 11.05
CA VAL A 83 7.77 -3.45 12.10
C VAL A 83 8.00 -4.41 13.27
N ARG A 84 6.95 -5.13 13.70
CA ARG A 84 7.04 -6.12 14.80
C ARG A 84 7.86 -7.35 14.43
N HIS A 85 7.82 -7.77 13.18
CA HIS A 85 8.51 -8.96 12.69
C HIS A 85 9.84 -8.63 12.02
N GLY A 86 10.46 -7.51 12.39
CA GLY A 86 11.81 -7.18 11.94
C GLY A 86 11.87 -6.33 10.67
N GLY A 87 10.77 -5.80 10.14
CA GLY A 87 10.81 -4.83 9.05
C GLY A 87 11.65 -3.59 9.38
N LYS A 88 11.79 -3.24 10.67
CA LYS A 88 12.62 -2.13 11.15
C LYS A 88 13.78 -2.62 12.00
N LYS A 89 14.96 -2.02 11.83
CA LYS A 89 16.15 -2.31 12.66
C LYS A 89 15.83 -2.06 14.15
N GLN A 90 16.33 -2.93 15.01
CA GLN A 90 16.27 -2.76 16.47
C GLN A 90 17.40 -1.84 16.94
N CYS A 91 17.22 -1.24 18.11
CA CYS A 91 18.24 -0.46 18.78
C CYS A 91 19.40 -1.37 19.19
N LYS A 92 20.64 -0.95 18.90
CA LYS A 92 21.85 -1.70 19.24
C LYS A 92 22.23 -1.62 20.73
N GLN A 93 21.61 -0.72 21.50
CA GLN A 93 21.79 -0.66 22.96
C GLN A 93 21.35 -1.97 23.63
N GLU A 94 22.22 -2.53 24.46
CA GLU A 94 21.94 -3.75 25.23
C GLU A 94 20.67 -3.60 26.07
N GLY A 95 19.82 -4.63 26.04
CA GLY A 95 18.53 -4.64 26.74
C GLY A 95 17.44 -3.74 26.14
N CYS A 96 17.68 -3.05 25.01
CA CYS A 96 16.67 -2.18 24.40
C CYS A 96 15.83 -2.91 23.33
N SER A 97 14.52 -3.04 23.56
CA SER A 97 13.54 -3.55 22.59
C SER A 97 12.97 -2.48 21.64
N GLY A 98 13.53 -1.27 21.67
CA GLY A 98 13.04 -0.15 20.85
C GLY A 98 13.57 -0.21 19.42
N ASN A 99 12.77 0.22 18.44
CA ASN A 99 13.26 0.30 17.06
C ASN A 99 14.24 1.47 16.86
N ALA A 100 15.29 1.24 16.08
CA ALA A 100 16.23 2.26 15.67
C ALA A 100 15.53 3.38 14.89
N ARG A 101 15.89 4.64 15.18
CA ARG A 101 15.41 5.85 14.49
C ARG A 101 16.54 6.66 13.90
N LEU A 102 17.69 6.71 14.57
CA LEU A 102 18.88 7.40 14.12
C LEU A 102 20.07 6.44 14.11
N GLY A 103 20.63 6.19 12.93
CA GLY A 103 21.64 5.15 12.74
C GLY A 103 21.14 3.80 13.25
N ASN A 104 21.85 3.23 14.23
CA ASN A 104 21.52 1.93 14.83
C ASN A 104 20.80 2.03 16.18
N PHE A 105 20.35 3.23 16.60
CA PHE A 105 19.82 3.45 17.94
C PHE A 105 18.42 4.06 17.92
N CYS A 106 17.61 3.77 18.95
CA CYS A 106 16.28 4.36 19.11
C CYS A 106 16.37 5.84 19.48
N SER A 107 15.24 6.55 19.61
CA SER A 107 15.26 7.97 20.00
C SER A 107 15.88 8.26 21.38
N LYS A 108 15.90 7.28 22.28
CA LYS A 108 16.49 7.44 23.63
C LYS A 108 18.00 7.20 23.63
N HIS A 109 18.48 6.29 22.77
CA HIS A 109 19.88 5.87 22.73
C HIS A 109 20.65 6.44 21.53
N GLY A 110 19.95 6.99 20.55
CA GLY A 110 20.56 7.68 19.42
C GLY A 110 21.13 8.99 19.89
N THR A 111 22.43 9.17 19.73
CA THR A 111 23.23 10.35 20.10
C THR A 111 22.94 11.57 19.21
N GLY A 112 21.67 11.75 18.82
CA GLY A 112 21.26 12.71 17.80
C GLY A 112 21.03 14.12 18.27
N SER A 113 20.90 14.37 19.58
CA SER A 113 20.64 15.72 20.09
C SER A 113 20.87 15.79 21.60
N ILE A 114 22.13 15.95 22.03
CA ILE A 114 22.36 16.59 23.34
C ILE A 114 21.74 17.98 23.20
N LYS A 115 20.60 18.21 23.84
CA LYS A 115 19.95 19.53 23.86
C LYS A 115 20.95 20.50 24.51
N LYS A 116 21.56 21.35 23.69
CA LYS A 116 22.49 22.37 24.18
C LYS A 116 21.73 23.32 25.11
N LYS A 117 22.38 23.79 26.17
CA LYS A 117 21.84 24.88 27.00
C LYS A 117 21.89 26.19 26.20
N CYS A 118 21.09 27.17 26.62
CA CYS A 118 21.17 28.53 26.11
C CYS A 118 22.57 29.10 26.39
N THR A 119 23.18 29.76 25.41
CA THR A 119 24.50 30.39 25.54
C THR A 119 24.47 31.75 26.25
N GLU A 120 23.35 32.11 26.88
CA GLU A 120 23.29 33.36 27.64
C GLU A 120 23.74 33.07 29.06
N GLU A 121 24.60 33.94 29.59
CA GLU A 121 25.17 33.82 30.93
C GLU A 121 24.05 33.66 31.99
N GLY A 122 24.24 32.68 32.89
CA GLY A 122 23.26 32.33 33.92
C GLY A 122 21.96 31.67 33.42
N CYS A 123 21.80 31.38 32.12
CA CYS A 123 20.59 30.74 31.60
C CYS A 123 20.66 29.20 31.64
N THR A 124 19.82 28.57 32.47
CA THR A 124 19.72 27.10 32.56
C THR A 124 18.75 26.48 31.54
N LYS A 125 18.06 27.30 30.74
CA LYS A 125 17.05 26.83 29.76
C LYS A 125 17.72 26.15 28.56
N MET A 126 17.04 25.17 27.98
CA MET A 126 17.50 24.51 26.76
C MET A 126 17.42 25.46 25.55
N ALA A 127 18.42 25.38 24.69
CA ALA A 127 18.42 26.06 23.41
C ALA A 127 17.40 25.40 22.46
N HIS A 128 16.69 26.23 21.71
CA HIS A 128 15.77 25.79 20.66
C HIS A 128 16.37 25.98 19.27
N ALA A 129 16.95 27.14 19.01
CA ALA A 129 17.65 27.46 17.77
C ALA A 129 18.74 28.49 18.05
N ARG A 130 19.76 28.56 17.19
CA ARG A 130 20.87 29.54 17.30
C ARG A 130 21.54 29.52 18.68
N HIS A 131 21.61 28.34 19.31
CA HIS A 131 22.12 28.14 20.67
C HIS A 131 21.44 28.96 21.78
N LYS A 132 20.26 29.53 21.53
CA LYS A 132 19.50 30.32 22.51
C LYS A 132 18.15 29.69 22.83
N CYS A 133 17.64 29.94 24.03
CA CYS A 133 16.27 29.55 24.40
C CYS A 133 15.24 30.52 23.78
N VAL A 134 13.95 30.21 23.83
CA VAL A 134 12.89 31.07 23.23
C VAL A 134 13.00 32.52 23.69
N ARG A 135 13.14 32.74 25.01
CA ARG A 135 13.23 34.09 25.60
C ARG A 135 14.46 34.88 25.13
N HIS A 136 15.57 34.18 24.91
CA HIS A 136 16.82 34.78 24.47
C HIS A 136 16.95 34.79 22.95
N GLY A 137 15.84 34.64 22.23
CA GLY A 137 15.81 34.77 20.78
C GLY A 137 15.87 33.45 20.02
N GLY A 138 15.97 32.29 20.66
CA GLY A 138 15.88 30.98 19.98
C GLY A 138 14.50 30.66 19.40
N GLY A 139 13.48 31.47 19.70
CA GLY A 139 12.17 31.40 19.06
C GLY A 139 12.15 32.12 17.71
N ARG A 140 11.27 31.69 16.81
CA ARG A 140 10.94 32.45 15.60
C ARG A 140 9.90 33.51 15.96
N LYS A 141 10.05 34.73 15.48
CA LYS A 141 9.02 35.78 15.61
C LYS A 141 7.85 35.50 14.66
N CYS A 142 6.68 36.00 15.02
CA CYS A 142 5.54 36.01 14.12
C CYS A 142 5.88 36.82 12.85
N LYS A 143 5.52 36.30 11.68
CA LYS A 143 5.71 36.96 10.38
C LYS A 143 4.74 38.12 10.12
N MET A 144 3.73 38.32 10.97
CA MET A 144 2.82 39.47 10.82
C MET A 144 3.57 40.72 11.23
N ASP A 145 3.46 41.75 10.41
CA ASP A 145 4.05 43.06 10.67
C ASP A 145 3.61 43.64 12.02
N GLY A 146 4.57 44.24 12.72
CA GLY A 146 4.38 44.79 14.07
C GLY A 146 4.20 43.75 15.18
N CYS A 147 4.13 42.45 14.89
CA CYS A 147 3.91 41.44 15.91
C CYS A 147 5.20 40.97 16.60
N GLN A 148 5.35 41.27 17.89
CA GLN A 148 6.50 40.83 18.69
C GLN A 148 6.32 39.44 19.34
N THR A 149 5.18 38.77 19.12
CA THR A 149 4.94 37.44 19.69
C THR A 149 5.67 36.35 18.91
N HIS A 150 5.87 35.20 19.56
CA HIS A 150 6.56 34.08 18.94
C HIS A 150 5.63 33.26 18.04
N ALA A 151 6.17 32.84 16.89
CA ALA A 151 5.51 31.90 16.00
C ALA A 151 5.39 30.52 16.66
N ARG A 152 4.21 29.90 16.51
CA ARG A 152 3.91 28.55 17.01
C ARG A 152 3.70 27.56 15.88
N ASN A 153 3.09 28.00 14.78
CA ASN A 153 2.86 27.17 13.61
C ASN A 153 2.99 28.03 12.33
N GLY A 154 3.53 27.47 11.25
CA GLY A 154 3.57 28.14 9.93
C GLY A 154 4.33 29.48 9.86
N GLY A 155 5.04 29.90 10.92
CA GLY A 155 5.64 31.24 11.01
C GLY A 155 4.75 32.30 11.68
N TYR A 156 3.58 31.93 12.20
CA TYR A 156 2.64 32.85 12.86
C TYR A 156 2.37 32.45 14.31
N CYS A 157 2.04 33.43 15.15
CA CYS A 157 1.62 33.19 16.52
C CYS A 157 0.21 32.56 16.55
N CYS A 158 -0.24 32.08 17.72
CA CYS A 158 -1.56 31.46 17.84
C CYS A 158 -2.71 32.36 17.36
N ARG A 159 -2.63 33.67 17.63
CA ARG A 159 -3.64 34.65 17.20
C ARG A 159 -3.65 34.81 15.67
N HIS A 160 -2.50 35.09 15.08
CA HIS A 160 -2.41 35.37 13.64
C HIS A 160 -2.55 34.11 12.79
N ASN A 161 -2.16 32.94 13.30
CA ASN A 161 -2.42 31.68 12.63
C ASN A 161 -3.93 31.37 12.55
N ARG A 162 -4.71 31.78 13.57
CA ARG A 162 -6.17 31.64 13.53
C ARG A 162 -6.81 32.61 12.55
N GLN A 163 -6.38 33.86 12.56
CA GLN A 163 -6.86 34.86 11.58
C GLN A 163 -6.62 34.38 10.15
N LEU A 164 -5.41 33.92 9.83
CA LEU A 164 -5.10 33.38 8.50
C LEU A 164 -5.90 32.12 8.13
N ALA A 165 -6.32 31.31 9.10
CA ALA A 165 -7.21 30.19 8.83
C ALA A 165 -8.61 30.69 8.45
N ASN A 166 -9.15 31.63 9.24
CA ASN A 166 -10.44 32.25 8.97
C ASN A 166 -10.46 33.00 7.64
N ASP A 167 -9.39 33.72 7.29
CA ASP A 167 -9.28 34.47 6.03
C ASP A 167 -9.31 33.52 4.82
N LYS A 168 -8.68 32.34 4.94
CA LYS A 168 -8.72 31.30 3.90
C LYS A 168 -10.10 30.67 3.76
N GLU A 169 -10.79 30.44 4.87
CA GLU A 169 -12.16 29.94 4.87
C GLU A 169 -13.10 30.96 4.21
N ALA A 170 -12.98 32.24 4.56
CA ALA A 170 -13.74 33.32 3.95
C ALA A 170 -13.48 33.43 2.44
N GLN A 171 -12.23 33.29 2.00
CA GLN A 171 -11.88 33.27 0.58
C GLN A 171 -12.42 32.03 -0.15
N SER A 172 -12.46 30.86 0.51
CA SER A 172 -13.04 29.65 -0.06
C SER A 172 -14.56 29.72 -0.24
N HIS A 173 -15.24 30.52 0.59
CA HIS A 173 -16.69 30.72 0.54
C HIS A 173 -17.12 31.84 -0.44
N MET A 174 -16.18 32.69 -0.88
CA MET A 174 -16.44 33.80 -1.82
C MET A 174 -16.21 33.43 -3.30
N LEU A 175 -15.80 32.19 -3.60
CA LEU A 175 -15.64 31.68 -4.97
C LEU A 175 -16.88 30.97 -5.53
N HIS A 176 -18.04 31.07 -4.88
CA HIS A 176 -19.34 30.78 -5.50
C HIS A 176 -20.19 32.06 -5.59
N PRO A 177 -20.06 32.85 -6.67
CA PRO A 177 -21.08 33.83 -7.00
C PRO A 177 -22.39 33.08 -7.30
N ALA A 178 -23.43 33.38 -6.51
CA ALA A 178 -24.85 33.18 -6.75
C ALA A 178 -25.25 32.33 -7.98
N ASP A 179 -25.60 31.07 -7.74
CA ASP A 179 -26.68 30.42 -8.49
C ASP A 179 -27.87 30.28 -7.52
N HIS A 180 -28.62 31.37 -7.35
CA HIS A 180 -29.97 31.30 -6.83
C HIS A 180 -30.86 30.70 -7.93
N GLY A 181 -30.63 29.42 -8.23
CA GLY A 181 -31.51 28.60 -9.04
C GLY A 181 -32.81 28.39 -8.27
N VAL A 182 -33.85 29.10 -8.70
CA VAL A 182 -35.24 28.88 -8.31
C VAL A 182 -35.55 27.39 -8.41
N PHE A 183 -35.97 26.79 -7.29
CA PHE A 183 -36.37 25.39 -7.23
C PHE A 183 -37.70 25.21 -7.96
N HIS A 184 -37.67 25.02 -9.29
CA HIS A 184 -38.84 24.60 -10.03
C HIS A 184 -39.12 23.11 -9.73
N HIS A 185 -40.10 22.86 -8.87
CA HIS A 185 -40.76 21.56 -8.78
C HIS A 185 -41.40 21.22 -10.13
N PRO A 186 -41.16 20.04 -10.73
CA PRO A 186 -41.89 19.64 -11.92
C PRO A 186 -43.34 19.34 -11.54
N HIS A 187 -44.25 20.16 -12.07
CA HIS A 187 -45.68 19.96 -11.98
C HIS A 187 -46.04 18.72 -12.83
N ILE A 188 -46.47 17.65 -12.16
CA ILE A 188 -47.13 16.52 -12.81
C ILE A 188 -48.54 17.00 -13.17
N GLN A 189 -48.89 16.93 -14.46
CA GLN A 189 -50.27 17.05 -14.94
C GLN A 189 -50.56 15.84 -15.84
N PRO A 190 -51.64 15.10 -15.61
CA PRO A 190 -52.03 13.97 -16.45
C PRO A 190 -52.76 14.46 -17.70
N SER A 191 -52.48 13.86 -18.86
CA SER A 191 -53.23 14.09 -20.11
C SER A 191 -54.04 12.83 -20.47
N PRO A 192 -55.30 12.98 -20.92
CA PRO A 192 -56.25 11.88 -21.05
C PRO A 192 -56.12 11.09 -22.36
N HIS A 193 -56.52 9.84 -22.25
CA HIS A 193 -56.76 8.82 -23.26
C HIS A 193 -57.51 9.33 -24.52
N SER A 194 -57.10 8.90 -25.72
CA SER A 194 -57.87 7.89 -26.48
C SER A 194 -57.31 7.63 -27.90
N MET A 195 -56.95 6.35 -28.09
CA MET A 195 -56.98 5.46 -29.26
C MET A 195 -57.08 6.04 -30.68
N LEU A 196 -56.27 5.48 -31.60
CA LEU A 196 -56.74 4.65 -32.72
C LEU A 196 -55.58 3.78 -33.26
N ILE A 197 -55.89 2.51 -33.50
CA ILE A 197 -55.02 1.47 -34.10
C ILE A 197 -55.05 1.58 -35.63
N LYS A 198 -53.91 1.31 -36.29
CA LYS A 198 -53.78 0.51 -37.52
C LYS A 198 -52.32 0.16 -37.81
N ASP A 199 -52.12 -1.11 -38.14
CA ASP A 199 -50.87 -1.77 -38.53
C ASP A 199 -50.35 -1.24 -39.87
N ASP A 200 -49.02 -1.25 -40.05
CA ASP A 200 -48.35 -1.77 -41.26
C ASP A 200 -46.82 -1.77 -41.07
N ALA A 201 -46.20 -2.89 -41.42
CA ALA A 201 -44.78 -3.20 -41.29
C ALA A 201 -43.96 -2.69 -42.48
N ALA A 202 -42.80 -2.05 -42.23
CA ALA A 202 -41.69 -2.01 -43.19
C ALA A 202 -40.37 -1.53 -42.57
N ALA A 203 -39.33 -2.37 -42.74
CA ALA A 203 -37.93 -2.06 -43.05
C ALA A 203 -37.12 -1.05 -42.21
N ALA A 204 -36.05 -1.52 -41.56
CA ALA A 204 -34.68 -1.42 -42.11
C ALA A 204 -33.63 -1.83 -41.06
N GLN A 205 -32.70 -2.69 -41.49
CA GLN A 205 -31.52 -3.17 -40.78
C GLN A 205 -30.28 -2.32 -41.16
N ASP A 206 -29.20 -2.55 -40.41
CA ASP A 206 -27.78 -2.29 -40.70
C ASP A 206 -27.19 -0.88 -40.53
N SER A 207 -26.35 -0.73 -39.50
CA SER A 207 -24.88 -0.62 -39.61
C SER A 207 -24.25 0.17 -38.46
N ALA A 208 -23.36 -0.47 -37.68
CA ALA A 208 -22.20 0.17 -37.00
C ALA A 208 -21.35 -0.88 -36.25
N ALA A 209 -20.90 -1.91 -36.98
CA ALA A 209 -19.75 -2.73 -36.57
C ALA A 209 -18.48 -2.12 -37.18
N ALA A 210 -18.02 -1.02 -36.61
CA ALA A 210 -16.70 -0.45 -36.86
C ALA A 210 -16.38 0.44 -35.67
N ASN A 211 -15.37 0.06 -34.88
CA ASN A 211 -14.65 0.84 -33.84
C ASN A 211 -14.03 -0.07 -32.75
N GLY A 212 -14.09 -1.40 -32.89
CA GLY A 212 -13.48 -2.35 -31.95
C GLY A 212 -12.06 -2.83 -32.29
N LEU A 213 -11.55 -2.58 -33.50
CA LEU A 213 -10.32 -3.23 -33.99
C LEU A 213 -9.06 -2.35 -33.97
N GLU A 214 -9.19 -1.04 -33.69
CA GLU A 214 -8.05 -0.11 -33.74
C GLU A 214 -7.31 0.05 -32.38
N ILE A 215 -7.94 -0.38 -31.28
CA ILE A 215 -7.34 -0.27 -29.92
C ILE A 215 -6.43 -1.48 -29.58
N LEU A 216 -6.57 -2.61 -30.28
CA LEU A 216 -5.78 -3.81 -30.01
C LEU A 216 -4.34 -3.73 -30.57
N ASN A 217 -4.14 -3.05 -31.71
CA ASN A 217 -2.83 -2.98 -32.37
C ASN A 217 -1.84 -2.01 -31.70
N LEU A 218 -2.32 -0.97 -31.02
CA LEU A 218 -1.45 -0.05 -30.25
C LEU A 218 -0.92 -0.67 -28.94
N THR A 219 -1.56 -1.74 -28.47
CA THR A 219 -1.16 -2.43 -27.23
C THR A 219 -0.05 -3.47 -27.50
N ILE A 220 0.00 -4.03 -28.72
CA ILE A 220 0.97 -5.06 -29.12
C ILE A 220 2.35 -4.45 -29.46
N GLU A 221 2.39 -3.28 -30.13
CA GLU A 221 3.64 -2.58 -30.47
C GLU A 221 4.45 -2.16 -29.22
N ARG A 222 3.80 -1.81 -28.11
CA ARG A 222 4.48 -1.43 -26.86
C ARG A 222 5.09 -2.60 -26.10
N TYR A 223 4.59 -3.81 -26.31
CA TYR A 223 5.14 -5.01 -25.66
C TYR A 223 6.44 -5.48 -26.33
N ASN A 224 6.59 -5.29 -27.65
CA ASN A 224 7.76 -5.76 -28.40
C ASN A 224 8.99 -4.83 -28.31
N VAL A 225 8.82 -3.51 -28.10
CA VAL A 225 9.96 -2.59 -27.88
C VAL A 225 10.64 -2.81 -26.51
N GLY A 226 9.93 -3.42 -25.54
CA GLY A 226 10.46 -3.70 -24.21
C GLY A 226 11.34 -4.96 -24.09
N GLN A 227 11.33 -5.84 -25.09
CA GLN A 227 12.09 -7.11 -25.04
C GLN A 227 13.43 -7.08 -25.77
N VAL A 228 13.74 -6.03 -26.54
CA VAL A 228 15.02 -5.94 -27.28
C VAL A 228 16.16 -5.47 -26.36
N ASN A 229 15.87 -4.72 -25.28
CA ASN A 229 16.87 -4.10 -24.40
C ASN A 229 17.45 -5.02 -23.29
N THR A 230 17.07 -6.29 -23.22
CA THR A 230 17.58 -7.24 -22.20
C THR A 230 18.69 -8.15 -22.69
N SER A 231 19.07 -8.07 -23.98
CA SER A 231 20.07 -8.97 -24.58
C SER A 231 21.49 -8.38 -24.70
N GLU A 232 21.68 -7.08 -24.46
CA GLU A 232 23.01 -6.43 -24.48
C GLU A 232 23.65 -6.25 -23.09
N THR A 233 22.88 -6.27 -22.01
CA THR A 233 23.43 -6.17 -20.64
C THR A 233 24.00 -7.49 -20.12
N ALA A 234 23.56 -8.63 -20.66
CA ALA A 234 24.06 -9.96 -20.27
C ALA A 234 25.47 -10.30 -20.81
N LYS A 235 26.06 -9.47 -21.68
CA LYS A 235 27.43 -9.69 -22.22
C LYS A 235 28.51 -8.86 -21.54
N ARG A 236 28.16 -7.93 -20.64
CA ARG A 236 29.15 -7.12 -19.87
C ARG A 236 29.56 -7.74 -18.53
N ASP A 237 28.79 -8.68 -17.99
CA ASP A 237 29.06 -9.28 -16.68
C ASP A 237 29.92 -10.56 -16.73
N ALA A 238 30.26 -11.06 -17.92
CA ALA A 238 31.15 -12.21 -18.09
C ALA A 238 32.66 -11.85 -18.06
N VAL A 239 33.02 -10.57 -18.02
CA VAL A 239 34.44 -10.13 -18.04
C VAL A 239 34.99 -9.85 -16.62
N TYR A 240 34.13 -9.74 -15.59
CA TYR A 240 34.58 -9.40 -14.22
C TYR A 240 34.79 -10.62 -13.29
N SER A 241 34.70 -11.86 -13.80
CA SER A 241 34.88 -13.10 -13.03
C SER A 241 36.20 -13.83 -13.32
N SER A 242 37.19 -13.17 -13.93
CA SER A 242 38.50 -13.77 -14.23
C SER A 242 39.69 -13.04 -13.59
N ILE A 243 39.44 -12.23 -12.56
CA ILE A 243 40.51 -11.69 -11.69
C ILE A 243 40.08 -11.88 -10.23
N ALA A 244 40.32 -13.09 -9.73
CA ALA A 244 40.50 -13.43 -8.32
C ALA A 244 41.25 -14.77 -8.23
#